data_AF-A0A950B7Z7-F1
#
_entry.id   AF-A0A950B7Z7-F1
#
_cell.length_a   1.000
_cell.length_b   1.000
_cell.length_c   1.000
_cell.angle_alpha   90.00
_cell.angle_beta   90.00
_cell.angle_gamma   90.00
#
_symmetry.space_group_name_H-M   'P 1'
#
loop_
_entity.id
_entity.type
_entity.pdbx_description
1 polymer ?
#
loop_
_entity_poly.entity_id
_entity_poly.type
_entity_poly.pdbx_seq_one_letter_code
_entity_poly.pdbx_strand_id
1 'polypeptide(L)'
;MNSSTAGPFAPPRPLAAAPRLSWSRDALVARAMLLAVMALLLTFLIAPLFSILVNAVLDKEGRFVGLAHFVTYFHTPSLLRAAWNSVLVAGSVVLISVPTAFICAYALTRSCLPTPFKATVRL
;
A
#
# COMPACT_ATOMS: atom_id res chain seq x y z
N MET A 1 -30.86 -70.25 -3.44
CA MET A 1 -31.43 -69.11 -2.70
C MET A 1 -30.45 -67.93 -2.71
N ASN A 2 -30.56 -67.03 -3.67
CA ASN A 2 -29.90 -65.71 -3.66
C ASN A 2 -30.93 -64.65 -4.06
N SER A 3 -31.67 -64.17 -3.07
CA SER A 3 -32.64 -63.10 -3.23
C SER A 3 -31.94 -61.77 -3.50
N SER A 4 -32.05 -61.29 -4.74
CA SER A 4 -31.90 -59.87 -5.12
C SER A 4 -32.96 -59.01 -4.44
N THR A 5 -32.56 -57.90 -3.81
CA THR A 5 -33.38 -56.68 -3.63
C THR A 5 -32.42 -55.50 -3.41
N ALA A 6 -32.09 -54.73 -4.46
CA ALA A 6 -32.75 -53.44 -4.76
C ALA A 6 -32.56 -52.42 -3.62
N GLY A 7 -31.57 -51.53 -3.77
CA GLY A 7 -31.44 -50.37 -2.90
C GLY A 7 -32.48 -49.29 -3.23
N PRO A 8 -32.78 -48.38 -2.30
CA PRO A 8 -33.28 -47.07 -2.63
C PRO A 8 -32.10 -46.10 -2.70
N PHE A 9 -31.79 -45.72 -3.93
CA PHE A 9 -31.21 -44.44 -4.34
C PHE A 9 -31.55 -43.33 -3.33
N ALA A 10 -30.59 -42.93 -2.51
CA ALA A 10 -30.73 -41.72 -1.71
C ALA A 10 -30.83 -40.53 -2.68
N PRO A 11 -31.86 -39.68 -2.59
CA PRO A 11 -31.96 -38.53 -3.46
C PRO A 11 -30.73 -37.64 -3.24
N PRO A 12 -30.07 -37.13 -4.30
CA PRO A 12 -29.07 -36.09 -4.13
C PRO A 12 -29.75 -34.93 -3.39
N ARG A 13 -29.24 -34.59 -2.20
CA ARG A 13 -29.66 -33.39 -1.48
C ARG A 13 -29.61 -32.23 -2.47
N PRO A 14 -30.68 -31.42 -2.61
CA PRO A 14 -30.58 -30.20 -3.39
C PRO A 14 -29.44 -29.39 -2.78
N LEU A 15 -28.33 -29.24 -3.51
CA LEU A 15 -27.31 -28.26 -3.20
C LEU A 15 -28.07 -26.94 -3.00
N ALA A 16 -28.01 -26.40 -1.79
CA ALA A 16 -28.50 -25.06 -1.51
C ALA A 16 -28.01 -24.15 -2.63
N ALA A 17 -28.97 -23.49 -3.29
CA ALA A 17 -28.78 -22.72 -4.49
C ALA A 17 -27.49 -21.90 -4.42
N ALA A 18 -26.51 -22.23 -5.27
CA ALA A 18 -25.34 -21.40 -5.45
C ALA A 18 -25.81 -19.97 -5.69
N PRO A 19 -25.22 -18.95 -5.04
CA PRO A 19 -25.60 -17.57 -5.28
C PRO A 19 -25.50 -17.34 -6.79
N ARG A 20 -26.63 -17.00 -7.39
CA ARG A 20 -26.73 -16.73 -8.82
C ARG A 20 -25.90 -15.48 -9.05
N LEU A 21 -24.65 -15.67 -9.45
CA LEU A 21 -23.75 -14.60 -9.80
C LEU A 21 -24.33 -13.93 -11.05
N SER A 22 -25.06 -12.83 -10.88
CA SER A 22 -25.48 -11.94 -11.96
C SER A 22 -24.21 -11.26 -12.52
N TRP A 23 -23.56 -12.01 -13.41
CA TRP A 23 -22.12 -12.13 -13.62
C TRP A 23 -21.41 -10.96 -14.32
N SER A 24 -22.04 -9.86 -14.74
CA SER A 24 -21.28 -8.83 -15.48
C SER A 24 -21.63 -7.39 -15.22
N ARG A 25 -22.91 -7.06 -15.03
CA ARG A 25 -23.28 -5.68 -14.72
C ARG A 25 -22.88 -5.30 -13.29
N ASP A 26 -23.10 -6.19 -12.33
CA ASP A 26 -22.76 -5.93 -10.93
C ASP A 26 -21.23 -5.87 -10.73
N ALA A 27 -20.48 -6.71 -11.45
CA ALA A 27 -19.02 -6.65 -11.46
C ALA A 27 -18.48 -5.38 -12.14
N LEU A 28 -19.10 -4.93 -13.24
CA LEU A 28 -18.75 -3.67 -13.90
C LEU A 28 -19.09 -2.46 -13.02
N VAL A 29 -20.26 -2.47 -12.37
CA VAL A 29 -20.70 -1.41 -11.45
C VAL A 29 -19.79 -1.37 -10.22
N ALA A 30 -19.46 -2.50 -9.61
CA ALA A 30 -18.53 -2.56 -8.48
C ALA A 30 -17.13 -2.07 -8.86
N ARG A 31 -16.63 -2.44 -10.05
CA ARG A 31 -15.33 -1.98 -10.55
C ARG A 31 -15.34 -0.49 -10.91
N ALA A 32 -16.42 -0.01 -11.52
CA ALA A 32 -16.61 1.41 -11.81
C ALA A 32 -16.69 2.25 -10.53
N MET A 33 -17.40 1.77 -9.51
CA MET A 33 -17.46 2.41 -8.20
C MET A 33 -16.08 2.42 -7.54
N LEU A 34 -15.33 1.31 -7.57
CA LEU A 34 -13.97 1.24 -7.04
C LEU A 34 -13.03 2.21 -7.78
N LEU A 35 -13.08 2.24 -9.11
CA LEU A 35 -12.28 3.17 -9.92
C LEU A 35 -12.68 4.62 -9.66
N ALA A 36 -13.97 4.91 -9.48
CA ALA A 36 -14.46 6.24 -9.13
C ALA A 36 -13.95 6.67 -7.75
N VAL A 37 -13.97 5.79 -6.75
CA VAL A 37 -13.40 6.04 -5.42
C VAL A 37 -11.88 6.26 -5.51
N MET A 38 -11.16 5.43 -6.26
CA MET A 38 -9.73 5.60 -6.49
C MET A 38 -9.41 6.92 -7.19
N ALA A 39 -10.17 7.29 -8.22
CA ALA A 39 -10.02 8.54 -8.94
C ALA A 39 -10.35 9.74 -8.04
N LEU A 40 -11.39 9.65 -7.21
CA LEU A 40 -11.75 10.68 -6.24
C LEU A 40 -10.62 10.87 -5.22
N LEU A 41 -10.10 9.76 -4.67
CA LEU A 41 -8.99 9.78 -3.71
C LEU A 41 -7.73 10.39 -4.32
N LEU A 42 -7.36 9.95 -5.53
CA LEU A 42 -6.23 10.51 -6.27
C LEU A 42 -6.45 12.00 -6.55
N THR A 43 -7.65 12.40 -7.00
CA THR A 43 -7.94 13.81 -7.30
C THR A 43 -7.85 14.65 -6.04
N PHE A 44 -8.39 14.18 -4.92
CA PHE A 44 -8.36 14.90 -3.65
C PHE A 44 -6.95 14.97 -3.04
N LEU A 45 -6.06 14.03 -3.37
CA LEU A 45 -4.66 14.04 -2.97
C LEU A 45 -3.77 14.86 -3.92
N ILE A 46 -3.98 14.72 -5.23
CA ILE A 46 -3.20 15.38 -6.28
C ILE A 46 -3.56 16.87 -6.33
N ALA A 47 -4.83 17.25 -6.12
CA ALA A 47 -5.25 18.66 -6.13
C ALA A 47 -4.47 19.54 -5.13
N PRO A 48 -4.37 19.22 -3.83
CA PRO A 48 -3.57 20.01 -2.90
C PRO A 48 -2.07 19.92 -3.20
N LEU A 49 -1.57 18.77 -3.66
CA LEU A 49 -0.17 18.63 -4.06
C LEU A 49 0.18 19.56 -5.23
N PHE A 50 -0.69 19.61 -6.24
CA PHE A 50 -0.56 20.49 -7.38
C PHE A 50 -0.69 21.96 -6.97
N SER A 51 -1.64 22.29 -6.09
CA SER A 51 -1.77 23.64 -5.53
C SER A 51 -0.50 24.07 -4.79
N ILE A 52 0.09 23.20 -3.97
CA ILE A 52 1.37 23.47 -3.29
C ILE A 52 2.49 23.65 -4.31
N LEU A 53 2.56 22.82 -5.36
CA LEU A 53 3.57 22.94 -6.42
C LEU A 53 3.45 24.26 -7.17
N VAL A 54 2.24 24.68 -7.53
CA VAL A 54 1.98 25.98 -8.18
C VAL A 54 2.40 27.12 -7.25
N ASN A 55 2.02 27.10 -5.98
CA ASN A 55 2.45 28.11 -5.00
C ASN A 55 3.97 28.11 -4.74
N ALA A 56 4.66 26.99 -4.98
CA ALA A 56 6.12 26.93 -4.87
C ALA A 56 6.83 27.58 -6.07
N VAL A 57 6.15 27.71 -7.21
CA VAL A 57 6.70 28.28 -8.47
C VAL A 57 6.16 29.69 -8.75
N LEU A 58 4.94 29.97 -8.29
CA LEU A 58 4.19 31.19 -8.51
C LEU A 58 4.00 31.93 -7.18
N ASP A 59 4.34 33.23 -7.16
CA ASP A 59 4.14 34.05 -5.98
C ASP A 59 2.68 34.55 -5.88
N LYS A 60 2.23 34.94 -4.68
CA LYS A 60 0.85 35.36 -4.36
C LYS A 60 0.32 36.51 -5.25
N GLU A 61 1.21 37.24 -5.89
CA GLU A 61 0.93 38.38 -6.78
C GLU A 61 0.77 37.97 -8.26
N GLY A 62 0.78 36.67 -8.57
CA GLY A 62 0.68 36.17 -9.95
C GLY A 62 1.97 36.33 -10.77
N ARG A 63 3.09 36.67 -10.12
CA ARG A 63 4.40 36.74 -10.76
C ARG A 63 5.03 35.35 -10.81
N PHE A 64 5.50 34.94 -11.99
CA PHE A 64 6.26 33.71 -12.20
C PHE A 64 7.67 33.90 -11.62
N VAL A 65 7.82 33.70 -10.31
CA VAL A 65 9.11 33.89 -9.63
C VAL A 65 10.06 32.70 -9.88
N GLY A 66 9.54 31.58 -10.37
CA GLY A 66 10.36 30.50 -10.96
C GLY A 66 11.46 30.00 -10.03
N LEU A 67 12.69 29.85 -10.56
CA LEU A 67 13.87 29.42 -9.82
C LEU A 67 14.43 30.50 -8.86
N ALA A 68 13.94 31.75 -8.86
CA ALA A 68 14.49 32.79 -8.00
C ALA A 68 14.24 32.51 -6.51
N HIS A 69 13.06 31.97 -6.15
CA HIS A 69 12.83 31.46 -4.79
C HIS A 69 13.76 30.30 -4.44
N PHE A 70 13.99 29.37 -5.37
CA PHE A 70 14.93 28.25 -5.19
C PHE A 70 16.36 28.75 -4.98
N VAL A 71 16.82 29.74 -5.75
CA VAL A 71 18.17 30.32 -5.61
C VAL A 71 18.31 31.01 -4.26
N THR A 72 17.34 31.81 -3.80
CA THR A 72 17.37 32.41 -2.44
C THR A 72 17.26 31.35 -1.33
N TYR A 73 16.49 30.28 -1.55
CA TYR A 73 16.39 29.15 -0.62
C TYR A 73 17.73 28.38 -0.50
N PHE A 74 18.41 28.17 -1.64
CA PHE A 74 19.77 27.63 -1.69
C PHE A 74 20.82 28.59 -1.11
N HIS A 75 20.57 29.91 -1.21
CA HIS A 75 21.43 30.95 -0.65
C HIS A 75 21.22 31.18 0.86
N THR A 76 20.21 30.51 1.46
CA THR A 76 19.98 30.55 2.91
C THR A 76 20.70 29.35 3.55
N PRO A 77 21.88 29.54 4.16
CA PRO A 77 22.76 28.45 4.56
C PRO A 77 22.18 27.54 5.65
N SER A 78 21.14 27.97 6.37
CA SER A 78 20.48 27.18 7.42
C SER A 78 19.60 26.06 6.85
N LEU A 79 18.88 26.31 5.75
CA LEU A 79 17.96 25.34 5.15
C LEU A 79 18.69 24.21 4.44
N LEU A 80 19.76 24.51 3.72
CA LEU A 80 20.61 23.50 3.09
C LEU A 80 21.28 22.60 4.14
N ARG A 81 21.69 23.17 5.27
CA ARG A 81 22.23 22.39 6.41
C ARG A 81 21.19 21.47 7.03
N ALA A 82 19.96 21.95 7.21
CA ALA A 82 18.87 21.13 7.71
C ALA A 82 18.55 19.96 6.76
N ALA A 83 18.46 20.22 5.46
CA ALA A 83 18.24 19.19 4.46
C ALA A 83 19.37 18.14 4.45
N TRP A 84 20.62 18.60 4.51
CA TRP A 84 21.79 17.71 4.57
C TRP A 84 21.81 16.87 5.84
N ASN A 85 21.50 17.46 6.99
CA ASN A 85 21.36 16.73 8.25
C ASN A 85 20.26 15.67 8.17
N SER A 86 19.10 15.97 7.59
CA SER A 86 18.03 14.98 7.41
C SER A 86 18.43 13.83 6.50
N VAL A 87 19.15 14.10 5.41
CA VAL A 87 19.66 13.05 4.50
C VAL A 87 20.68 12.17 5.21
N LEU A 88 21.61 12.77 5.96
CA LEU A 88 22.60 12.02 6.75
C LEU A 88 21.94 11.16 7.83
N VAL A 89 20.94 11.71 8.53
CA VAL A 89 20.18 10.96 9.54
C VAL A 89 19.40 9.82 8.90
N ALA A 90 18.65 10.07 7.81
CA ALA A 90 17.92 9.04 7.09
C ALA A 90 18.86 7.95 6.56
N GLY A 91 19.99 8.34 5.96
CA GLY A 91 21.02 7.41 5.50
C GLY A 91 21.60 6.57 6.63
N SER A 92 21.89 7.18 7.78
CA SER A 92 22.39 6.47 8.96
C SER A 92 21.37 5.47 9.50
N VAL A 93 20.09 5.85 9.55
CA VAL A 93 18.99 4.97 9.97
C VAL A 93 18.85 3.79 9.01
N VAL A 94 18.86 4.02 7.69
CA VAL A 94 18.81 2.94 6.69
C VAL A 94 20.03 2.03 6.83
N LEU A 95 21.23 2.61 6.99
CA LEU A 95 22.47 1.86 7.13
C LEU A 95 22.49 0.96 8.36
N ILE A 96 21.80 1.32 9.45
CA ILE A 96 21.71 0.49 10.66
C ILE A 96 20.52 -0.48 10.58
N SER A 97 19.37 0.00 10.10
CA SER A 97 18.12 -0.76 10.05
C SER A 97 18.18 -1.91 9.04
N VAL A 98 18.71 -1.66 7.83
CA VAL A 98 18.82 -2.67 6.77
C VAL A 98 19.64 -3.90 7.19
N PRO A 99 20.89 -3.77 7.68
CA PRO A 99 21.65 -4.92 8.13
C PRO A 99 21.03 -5.58 9.36
N THR A 100 20.43 -4.83 10.28
CA THR A 100 19.70 -5.42 11.42
C THR A 100 18.53 -6.28 10.94
N ALA A 101 17.71 -5.75 10.04
CA ALA A 101 16.60 -6.49 9.43
C ALA A 101 17.09 -7.70 8.63
N PHE A 102 18.22 -7.56 7.92
CA PHE A 102 18.84 -8.64 7.18
C PHE A 102 19.38 -9.74 8.09
N ILE A 103 20.02 -9.41 9.22
CA ILE A 103 20.46 -10.38 10.22
C ILE A 103 19.26 -11.13 10.78
N CYS A 104 18.16 -10.44 11.11
CA CYS A 104 16.93 -11.09 11.55
C CYS A 104 16.37 -12.03 10.47
N ALA A 105 16.26 -11.58 9.22
CA ALA A 105 15.76 -12.41 8.12
C ALA A 105 16.69 -13.61 7.82
N TYR A 106 18.00 -13.42 7.91
CA TYR A 106 19.01 -14.47 7.71
C TYR A 106 18.98 -15.49 8.85
N ALA A 107 18.83 -15.04 10.10
CA ALA A 107 18.62 -15.91 11.24
C ALA A 107 17.31 -16.71 11.09
N LEU A 108 16.23 -16.10 10.60
CA LEU A 108 14.96 -16.80 10.32
C LEU A 108 15.07 -17.81 9.16
N THR A 109 15.88 -17.52 8.15
CA THR A 109 15.97 -18.35 6.93
C THR A 109 16.97 -19.48 7.09
N ARG A 110 18.10 -19.26 7.78
CA ARG A 110 19.15 -20.27 7.95
C ARG A 110 19.04 -21.02 9.28
N SER A 111 18.49 -20.38 10.31
CA SER A 111 18.10 -21.07 11.53
C SER A 111 16.61 -21.33 11.45
N CYS A 112 16.23 -22.59 11.29
CA CYS A 112 14.95 -23.07 11.80
C CYS A 112 14.95 -22.89 13.33
N LEU A 113 14.93 -21.65 13.85
CA LEU A 113 14.92 -21.40 15.28
C LEU A 113 13.56 -21.85 15.83
N PRO A 114 13.57 -22.44 17.03
CA PRO A 114 12.49 -23.28 17.52
C PRO A 114 11.20 -22.46 17.67
N THR A 115 10.12 -23.20 17.89
CA THR A 115 8.75 -22.75 18.06
C THR A 115 8.43 -21.57 19.02
N PRO A 116 9.24 -21.09 20.00
CA PRO A 116 8.75 -20.05 20.92
C PRO A 116 8.65 -18.63 20.35
N PHE A 117 9.46 -18.21 19.38
CA PHE A 117 9.42 -16.81 18.90
C PHE A 117 8.16 -16.49 18.06
N LYS A 118 7.60 -17.53 17.40
CA LYS A 118 6.35 -17.40 16.63
C LYS A 118 5.12 -17.19 17.53
N ALA A 119 5.19 -17.54 18.82
CA ALA A 119 4.10 -17.35 19.77
C ALA A 119 3.99 -15.90 20.27
N THR A 120 5.11 -15.18 20.39
CA THR A 120 5.13 -13.80 20.91
C THR A 120 4.77 -12.75 19.86
N VAL A 121 5.03 -13.01 18.57
CA VAL A 121 4.69 -12.10 17.45
C VAL A 121 3.26 -12.31 16.93
N ARG A 122 2.54 -13.30 17.47
CA ARG A 122 1.13 -13.61 17.15
C ARG A 122 0.13 -13.06 18.18
N LEU A 123 0.58 -12.29 19.17
CA LEU A 123 -0.26 -11.51 20.10
C LEU A 123 -0.19 -10.02 19.77
#